data_AF-G7CF80-F1
#
_entry.id   AF-G7CF80-F1
#
_cell.length_a   1.000
_cell.length_b   1.000
_cell.length_c   1.000
_cell.angle_alpha   90.00
_cell.angle_beta   90.00
_cell.angle_gamma   90.00
#
_symmetry.space_group_name_H-M   'P 1'
#
loop_
_entity.id
_entity.type
_entity.pdbx_description
1 polymer ?
#
loop_
_entity_poly.entity_id
_entity_poly.type
_entity_poly.pdbx_seq_one_letter_code
_entity_poly.pdbx_strand_id
1 'polypeptide(L)'
;MTAPDRWEPDEQLVAAVMSSPKASRRMTELADPDRCWLVAGLTLAGMTAQDIADRTGCSLRLIRAIRAEPMTQVCVYAHQQVGALSDSLRGEQIDHAATRLELARARDEADRLRMQVDQLLDALTTDGRIETFPRCGHPKVRYNVYAHRGKKYCRECRRNWQAQHRAARRAAG
;
A
#
# COMPACT_ATOMS: atom_id res chain seq x y z
N MET A 1 -17.58 -29.13 29.39
CA MET A 1 -16.59 -28.18 29.94
C MET A 1 -16.38 -27.11 28.90
N THR A 2 -17.05 -25.95 29.04
CA THR A 2 -16.79 -24.77 28.22
C THR A 2 -15.38 -24.28 28.54
N ALA A 3 -14.55 -24.02 27.53
CA ALA A 3 -13.21 -23.49 27.72
C ALA A 3 -13.28 -22.19 28.54
N PRO A 4 -12.30 -21.91 29.42
CA PRO A 4 -12.28 -20.62 30.13
C PRO A 4 -12.27 -19.49 29.10
N ASP A 5 -13.09 -18.48 29.34
CA ASP A 5 -13.17 -17.29 28.51
C ASP A 5 -11.79 -16.63 28.48
N ARG A 6 -11.14 -16.64 27.31
CA ARG A 6 -9.79 -16.14 27.14
C ARG A 6 -9.88 -14.64 26.97
N TRP A 7 -9.31 -13.89 27.90
CA TRP A 7 -9.21 -12.44 27.73
C TRP A 7 -8.47 -12.10 26.43
N GLU A 8 -9.04 -11.16 25.67
CA GLU A 8 -8.44 -10.59 24.46
C GLU A 8 -8.36 -9.06 24.60
N PRO A 9 -7.28 -8.43 24.12
CA PRO A 9 -7.16 -6.99 24.18
C PRO A 9 -8.20 -6.29 23.29
N ASP A 10 -8.86 -5.27 23.82
CA ASP A 10 -9.64 -4.34 23.00
C ASP A 10 -8.67 -3.39 22.24
N GLU A 11 -8.53 -3.64 20.94
CA GLU A 11 -7.67 -2.85 20.04
C GLU A 11 -8.07 -1.37 19.95
N GLN A 12 -9.35 -1.06 20.20
CA GLN A 12 -9.88 0.30 20.08
C GLN A 12 -9.84 1.08 21.39
N LEU A 13 -9.61 0.43 22.53
CA LEU A 13 -9.68 1.05 23.86
C LEU A 13 -8.71 2.24 24.00
N VAL A 14 -7.45 2.06 23.57
CA VAL A 14 -6.42 3.12 23.66
C VAL A 14 -6.76 4.26 22.71
N ALA A 15 -7.13 3.96 21.47
CA ALA A 15 -7.48 4.96 20.45
C ALA A 15 -8.71 5.78 20.88
N ALA A 16 -9.73 5.13 21.42
CA ALA A 16 -10.94 5.78 21.92
C ALA A 16 -10.60 6.78 23.04
N VAL A 17 -9.76 6.39 24.00
CA VAL A 17 -9.31 7.28 25.08
C VAL A 17 -8.43 8.42 24.55
N MET A 18 -7.58 8.16 23.56
CA MET A 18 -6.72 9.20 22.95
C MET A 18 -7.51 10.21 22.12
N SER A 19 -8.62 9.77 21.51
CA SER A 19 -9.47 10.61 20.65
C SER A 19 -10.31 11.64 21.42
N SER A 20 -10.42 11.49 22.74
CA SER A 20 -11.25 12.34 23.60
C SER A 20 -10.41 12.96 24.72
N PRO A 21 -10.68 14.23 25.13
CA PRO A 21 -9.96 14.86 26.23
C PRO A 21 -10.10 14.11 27.57
N LYS A 22 -11.21 13.39 27.76
CA LYS A 22 -11.50 12.53 28.91
C LYS A 22 -11.97 11.17 28.43
N ALA A 23 -11.56 10.12 29.15
CA ALA A 23 -12.02 8.77 28.90
C ALA A 23 -13.54 8.66 29.13
N SER A 24 -14.23 7.98 28.22
CA SER A 24 -15.68 7.76 28.31
C SER A 24 -16.05 6.72 29.37
N ARG A 25 -15.18 5.72 29.58
CA ARG A 25 -15.31 4.70 30.62
C ARG A 25 -14.39 5.02 31.79
N ARG A 26 -14.90 4.81 33.01
CA ARG A 26 -14.08 4.93 34.22
C ARG A 26 -13.15 3.72 34.33
N MET A 27 -11.97 3.92 34.91
CA MET A 27 -11.03 2.81 35.14
C MET A 27 -11.65 1.69 35.99
N THR A 28 -12.56 2.02 36.91
CA THR A 28 -13.30 1.04 37.73
C THR A 28 -14.26 0.14 36.95
N GLU A 29 -14.66 0.56 35.74
CA GLU A 29 -15.58 -0.17 34.84
C GLU A 29 -14.83 -1.06 33.85
N LEU A 30 -13.50 -1.06 33.89
CA LEU A 30 -12.63 -1.93 33.12
C LEU A 30 -12.25 -3.14 33.98
N ALA A 31 -12.14 -4.31 33.35
CA ALA A 31 -11.53 -5.49 33.98
C ALA A 31 -10.04 -5.25 34.21
N ASP A 32 -9.42 -5.92 35.17
CA ASP A 32 -8.01 -5.67 35.51
C ASP A 32 -7.05 -5.79 34.31
N PRO A 33 -7.17 -6.80 33.42
CA PRO A 33 -6.33 -6.88 32.23
C PRO A 33 -6.53 -5.69 31.26
N ASP A 34 -7.75 -5.16 31.13
CA ASP A 34 -8.04 -4.00 30.28
C ASP A 34 -7.42 -2.72 30.83
N ARG A 35 -7.33 -2.59 32.17
CA ARG A 35 -6.66 -1.46 32.83
C ARG A 35 -5.16 -1.50 32.53
N CYS A 36 -4.53 -2.66 32.66
CA CYS A 36 -3.14 -2.89 32.30
C CYS A 36 -2.90 -2.57 30.82
N TRP A 37 -3.76 -3.06 29.94
CA TRP A 37 -3.70 -2.81 28.50
C TRP A 37 -3.77 -1.32 28.16
N LEU A 38 -4.72 -0.60 28.76
CA LEU A 38 -4.90 0.84 28.57
C LEU A 38 -3.69 1.63 29.08
N VAL A 39 -3.24 1.35 30.30
CA VAL A 39 -2.09 2.07 30.89
C VAL A 39 -0.81 1.79 30.10
N ALA A 40 -0.57 0.56 29.65
CA ALA A 40 0.56 0.22 28.79
C ALA A 40 0.52 1.01 27.47
N GLY A 41 -0.61 0.99 26.77
CA GLY A 41 -0.78 1.66 25.49
C GLY A 41 -0.60 3.18 25.59
N LEU A 42 -1.21 3.83 26.58
CA LEU A 42 -1.05 5.28 26.79
C LEU A 42 0.39 5.65 27.20
N THR A 43 1.07 4.78 27.95
CA THR A 43 2.49 4.99 28.29
C THR A 43 3.38 4.92 27.06
N LEU A 44 3.15 3.95 26.17
CA LEU A 44 3.85 3.84 24.88
C LEU A 44 3.55 5.00 23.93
N ALA A 45 2.34 5.59 24.02
CA ALA A 45 1.98 6.81 23.33
C ALA A 45 2.65 8.09 23.91
N GLY A 46 3.52 7.95 24.91
CA GLY A 46 4.30 9.03 25.50
C GLY A 46 3.61 9.78 26.66
N MET A 47 2.45 9.32 27.13
CA MET A 47 1.75 9.98 28.24
C MET A 47 2.42 9.69 29.59
N THR A 48 2.57 10.72 30.41
CA THR A 48 3.05 10.56 31.79
C THR A 48 1.97 9.92 32.66
N ALA A 49 2.35 9.43 33.85
CA ALA A 49 1.35 8.90 34.80
C ALA A 49 0.34 9.97 35.24
N GLN A 50 0.75 11.25 35.28
CA GLN A 50 -0.13 12.36 35.59
C GLN A 50 -1.12 12.60 34.46
N ASP A 51 -0.66 12.63 33.20
CA ASP A 51 -1.53 12.81 32.04
C ASP A 51 -2.58 11.70 31.95
N ILE A 52 -2.18 10.45 32.21
CA ILE A 52 -3.09 9.31 32.22
C ILE A 52 -4.11 9.45 33.36
N ALA A 53 -3.67 9.86 34.55
CA ALA A 53 -4.57 10.07 35.69
C ALA A 53 -5.61 11.16 35.38
N ASP A 54 -5.18 12.29 34.83
CA ASP A 54 -6.05 13.41 34.46
C ASP A 54 -7.02 13.01 33.33
N ARG A 55 -6.54 12.27 32.33
CA ARG A 55 -7.38 11.81 31.21
C ARG A 55 -8.41 10.76 31.62
N THR A 56 -8.05 9.86 32.53
CA THR A 56 -8.93 8.77 32.98
C THR A 56 -9.76 9.13 34.21
N GLY A 57 -9.60 10.35 34.77
CA GLY A 57 -10.30 10.80 35.96
C GLY A 57 -9.94 10.00 37.21
N CYS A 58 -8.71 9.47 37.28
CA CYS A 58 -8.23 8.57 38.32
C CYS A 58 -7.17 9.22 39.20
N SER A 59 -6.88 8.63 40.37
CA SER A 59 -5.76 9.08 41.18
C SER A 59 -4.42 8.68 40.56
N LEU A 60 -3.41 9.55 40.70
CA LEU A 60 -2.02 9.23 40.32
C LEU A 60 -1.51 7.95 41.00
N ARG A 61 -1.93 7.70 42.24
CA ARG A 61 -1.60 6.48 42.99
C ARG A 61 -2.11 5.22 42.29
N LEU A 62 -3.35 5.25 41.79
CA LEU A 62 -3.94 4.12 41.07
C LEU A 62 -3.17 3.83 39.77
N ILE A 63 -2.85 4.85 38.98
CA ILE A 63 -2.08 4.66 37.74
C ILE A 63 -0.70 4.07 38.02
N ARG A 64 -0.01 4.56 39.06
CA ARG A 64 1.29 4.00 39.47
C ARG A 64 1.18 2.54 39.94
N ALA A 65 0.11 2.19 40.64
CA ALA A 65 -0.14 0.81 41.06
C ALA A 65 -0.35 -0.10 39.84
N ILE A 66 -1.24 0.26 38.92
CA ILE A 66 -1.49 -0.51 37.68
C ILE A 66 -0.19 -0.63 36.87
N ARG A 67 0.59 0.44 36.74
CA ARG A 67 1.85 0.42 35.99
C ARG A 67 2.90 -0.53 36.59
N ALA A 68 2.85 -0.75 37.90
CA ALA A 68 3.73 -1.68 38.60
C ALA A 68 3.27 -3.14 38.47
N GLU A 69 2.06 -3.41 37.97
CA GLU A 69 1.58 -4.78 37.79
C GLU A 69 2.38 -5.52 36.71
N PRO A 70 2.75 -6.80 36.94
CA PRO A 70 3.43 -7.61 35.93
C PRO A 70 2.66 -7.71 34.62
N MET A 71 1.34 -7.75 34.69
CA MET A 71 0.47 -7.80 33.51
C MET A 71 0.66 -6.55 32.62
N THR A 72 0.90 -5.37 33.20
CA THR A 72 1.17 -4.16 32.42
C THR A 72 2.46 -4.29 31.60
N GLN A 73 3.49 -4.96 32.11
CA GLN A 73 4.71 -5.22 31.34
C GLN A 73 4.46 -6.19 30.18
N VAL A 74 3.62 -7.21 30.39
CA VAL A 74 3.16 -8.11 29.32
C VAL A 74 2.39 -7.33 28.26
N CYS A 75 1.49 -6.43 28.66
CA CYS A 75 0.76 -5.56 27.73
C CYS A 75 1.70 -4.62 26.95
N VAL A 76 2.74 -4.06 27.58
CA VAL A 76 3.75 -3.24 26.89
C VAL A 76 4.44 -4.04 25.79
N TYR A 77 4.89 -5.25 26.12
CA TYR A 77 5.50 -6.15 25.14
C TYR A 77 4.52 -6.48 24.01
N ALA A 78 3.29 -6.82 24.34
CA ALA A 78 2.25 -7.14 23.35
C ALA A 78 1.97 -5.96 22.39
N HIS A 79 1.84 -4.73 22.90
CA HIS A 79 1.70 -3.52 22.06
C HIS A 79 2.88 -3.35 21.09
N GLN A 80 4.11 -3.56 21.57
CA GLN A 80 5.31 -3.48 20.72
C GLN A 80 5.31 -4.56 19.62
N GLN A 81 4.93 -5.80 19.96
CA GLN A 81 4.82 -6.88 18.98
C GLN A 81 3.75 -6.59 17.93
N VAL A 82 2.56 -6.14 18.35
CA VAL A 82 1.47 -5.77 17.43
C VAL A 82 1.91 -4.62 16.51
N GLY A 83 2.60 -3.60 17.04
CA GLY A 83 3.16 -2.52 16.24
C GLY A 83 4.15 -3.00 15.18
N ALA A 84 5.15 -3.81 15.59
CA ALA A 84 6.16 -4.35 14.69
C ALA A 84 5.55 -5.23 13.59
N LEU A 85 4.59 -6.10 13.95
CA LEU A 85 3.88 -6.96 13.00
C LEU A 85 3.01 -6.14 12.03
N SER A 86 2.34 -5.10 12.53
CA SER A 86 1.51 -4.22 11.69
C SER A 86 2.34 -3.44 10.68
N ASP A 87 3.52 -2.96 11.07
CA ASP A 87 4.44 -2.26 10.18
C ASP A 87 5.03 -3.19 9.13
N SER A 88 5.43 -4.41 9.53
CA SER A 88 5.89 -5.45 8.60
C SER A 88 4.80 -5.82 7.61
N LEU A 89 3.57 -6.07 8.07
CA LEU A 89 2.44 -6.39 7.19
C LEU A 89 2.16 -5.25 6.19
N ARG A 90 2.24 -3.99 6.64
CA ARG A 90 2.06 -2.83 5.76
C ARG A 90 3.15 -2.78 4.68
N GLY A 91 4.41 -3.03 5.04
CA GLY A 91 5.51 -3.14 4.09
C GLY A 91 5.26 -4.20 3.02
N GLU A 92 4.92 -5.42 3.45
CA GLU A 92 4.61 -6.54 2.55
C GLU A 92 3.43 -6.24 1.61
N GLN A 93 2.40 -5.55 2.10
CA GLN A 93 1.26 -5.15 1.27
C GLN A 93 1.65 -4.15 0.18
N ILE A 94 2.53 -3.19 0.49
CA ILE A 94 3.06 -2.22 -0.47
C ILE A 94 3.90 -2.93 -1.53
N ASP A 95 4.81 -3.80 -1.12
CA ASP A 95 5.71 -4.53 -2.02
C ASP A 95 4.94 -5.49 -2.93
N HIS A 96 3.93 -6.17 -2.38
CA HIS A 96 3.03 -7.02 -3.15
C HIS A 96 2.22 -6.22 -4.17
N ALA A 97 1.72 -5.02 -3.81
CA ALA A 97 1.01 -4.15 -4.75
C ALA A 97 1.92 -3.67 -5.90
N ALA A 98 3.17 -3.29 -5.59
CA ALA A 98 4.17 -2.90 -6.59
C ALA A 98 4.47 -4.07 -7.54
N THR A 99 4.76 -5.26 -6.98
CA THR A 99 5.06 -6.48 -7.76
C THR A 99 3.89 -6.86 -8.67
N ARG A 100 2.64 -6.76 -8.19
CA ARG A 100 1.45 -7.03 -9.01
C ARG A 100 1.31 -6.06 -10.18
N LEU A 101 1.60 -4.79 -9.96
CA LEU A 101 1.57 -3.78 -11.01
C LEU A 101 2.66 -4.03 -12.07
N GLU A 102 3.87 -4.37 -11.64
CA GLU A 102 4.96 -4.74 -12.55
C GLU A 102 4.63 -5.97 -13.37
N LEU A 103 4.09 -7.02 -12.74
CA LEU A 103 3.64 -8.22 -13.41
C LEU A 103 2.55 -7.94 -14.45
N ALA A 104 1.58 -7.07 -14.11
CA ALA A 104 0.54 -6.67 -15.06
C ALA A 104 1.14 -5.95 -16.27
N ARG A 105 2.05 -4.99 -16.05
CA ARG A 105 2.76 -4.28 -17.14
C ARG A 105 3.59 -5.23 -18.01
N ALA A 106 4.29 -6.19 -17.40
CA ALA A 106 5.08 -7.17 -18.12
C ALA A 106 4.22 -8.11 -18.97
N ARG A 107 3.04 -8.51 -18.47
CA ARG A 107 2.06 -9.31 -19.22
C ARG A 107 1.50 -8.52 -20.40
N ASP A 108 1.06 -7.29 -20.18
CA ASP A 108 0.55 -6.41 -21.24
C ASP A 108 1.61 -6.18 -22.33
N GLU A 109 2.87 -6.00 -21.93
CA GLU A 109 3.99 -5.87 -22.86
C GLU A 109 4.22 -7.14 -23.66
N ALA A 110 4.26 -8.30 -22.99
CA ALA A 110 4.46 -9.59 -23.65
C ALA A 110 3.34 -9.89 -24.65
N ASP A 111 2.08 -9.65 -24.29
CA ASP A 111 0.93 -9.86 -25.16
C ASP A 111 0.94 -8.89 -26.34
N ARG A 112 1.33 -7.63 -26.12
CA ARG A 112 1.54 -6.67 -27.20
C ARG A 112 2.64 -7.11 -28.16
N LEU A 113 3.77 -7.58 -27.66
CA LEU A 113 4.90 -8.04 -28.48
C LEU A 113 4.53 -9.30 -29.26
N ARG A 114 3.84 -10.26 -28.64
CA ARG A 114 3.29 -11.45 -29.32
C ARG A 114 2.38 -11.06 -30.47
N MET A 115 1.41 -10.18 -30.23
CA MET A 115 0.52 -9.68 -31.28
C MET A 115 1.28 -9.01 -32.44
N GLN A 116 2.37 -8.30 -32.15
CA GLN A 116 3.21 -7.71 -33.21
C GLN A 116 3.94 -8.77 -34.02
N VAL A 117 4.51 -9.78 -33.36
CA VAL A 117 5.16 -10.92 -34.01
C VAL A 117 4.17 -11.70 -34.86
N ASP A 118 2.99 -12.02 -34.33
CA ASP A 118 1.94 -12.74 -35.05
C ASP A 118 1.55 -12.01 -36.34
N GLN A 119 1.40 -10.69 -36.29
CA GLN A 119 1.10 -9.89 -37.50
C GLN A 119 2.23 -9.89 -38.54
N LEU A 120 3.50 -9.98 -38.11
CA LEU A 120 4.62 -10.10 -39.03
C LEU A 120 4.69 -11.49 -39.65
N LEU A 121 4.45 -12.53 -38.86
CA LEU A 121 4.38 -13.91 -39.33
C LEU A 121 3.23 -14.08 -40.32
N ASP A 122 2.03 -13.60 -39.97
CA ASP A 122 0.85 -13.61 -40.84
C ASP A 122 1.12 -12.95 -42.19
N ALA A 123 1.79 -11.80 -42.20
CA ALA A 123 2.18 -11.11 -43.43
C ALA A 123 3.18 -11.95 -44.24
N LEU A 124 4.16 -12.58 -43.59
CA LEU A 124 5.13 -13.43 -44.26
C LEU A 124 4.50 -14.70 -44.84
N THR A 125 3.61 -15.37 -44.11
CA THR A 125 2.94 -16.59 -44.56
C THR A 125 1.86 -16.33 -45.62
N THR A 126 1.14 -15.21 -45.53
CA THR A 126 0.05 -14.89 -46.47
C THR A 126 0.57 -14.23 -47.74
N ASP A 127 1.44 -13.22 -47.61
CA ASP A 127 1.89 -12.40 -48.74
C ASP A 127 3.27 -12.83 -49.26
N GLY A 128 3.94 -13.78 -48.60
CA GLY A 128 5.29 -14.25 -48.93
C GLY A 128 6.41 -13.24 -48.63
N ARG A 129 6.07 -12.05 -48.14
CA ARG A 129 7.00 -10.96 -47.82
C ARG A 129 6.38 -9.96 -46.86
N ILE A 130 7.22 -9.24 -46.12
CA ILE A 130 6.79 -8.12 -45.27
C ILE A 130 6.96 -6.82 -46.06
N GLU A 131 5.85 -6.16 -46.42
CA GLU A 131 5.92 -4.80 -46.99
C GLU A 131 6.49 -3.82 -45.95
N THR A 132 7.32 -2.89 -46.39
CA THR A 132 7.90 -1.84 -45.54
C THR A 132 7.58 -0.44 -46.07
N PHE A 133 7.66 0.56 -45.19
CA PHE A 133 7.53 1.96 -45.61
C PHE A 133 8.81 2.43 -46.32
N PRO A 134 8.75 2.94 -47.57
CA PRO A 134 9.94 3.27 -48.35
C PRO A 134 10.90 4.29 -47.72
N ARG A 135 10.39 5.19 -46.88
CA ARG A 135 11.19 6.27 -46.28
C ARG A 135 11.88 5.88 -44.97
N CYS A 136 11.41 4.85 -44.27
CA CYS A 136 11.91 4.51 -42.93
C CYS A 136 12.20 3.02 -42.72
N GLY A 137 11.87 2.15 -43.69
CA GLY A 137 12.11 0.71 -43.59
C GLY A 137 11.22 -0.03 -42.59
N HIS A 138 10.39 0.65 -41.79
CA HIS A 138 9.55 -0.03 -40.81
C HIS A 138 8.46 -0.90 -41.48
N PRO A 139 8.10 -2.05 -40.87
CA PRO A 139 7.05 -2.93 -41.38
C PRO A 139 5.70 -2.23 -41.53
N LYS A 140 5.01 -2.48 -42.64
CA LYS A 140 3.71 -1.91 -43.00
C LYS A 140 2.57 -2.87 -42.62
N VAL A 141 2.60 -3.35 -41.38
CA VAL A 141 1.60 -4.23 -40.78
C VAL A 141 0.59 -3.46 -39.92
N ARG A 142 -0.55 -4.08 -39.57
CA ARG A 142 -1.70 -3.39 -38.97
C ARG A 142 -1.32 -2.57 -37.73
N TYR A 143 -0.51 -3.11 -36.82
CA TYR A 143 -0.10 -2.41 -35.60
C TYR A 143 0.74 -1.15 -35.86
N ASN A 144 1.47 -1.10 -36.99
CA ASN A 144 2.41 -0.02 -37.31
C ASN A 144 1.89 0.98 -38.35
N VAL A 145 0.65 0.79 -38.82
CA VAL A 145 0.00 1.67 -39.80
C VAL A 145 -1.08 2.48 -39.11
N TYR A 146 -1.17 3.77 -39.46
CA TYR A 146 -2.37 4.59 -39.18
C TYR A 146 -2.78 5.32 -40.46
N ALA A 147 -4.08 5.62 -40.59
CA ALA A 147 -4.63 6.34 -41.74
C ALA A 147 -5.02 7.77 -41.36
N HIS A 148 -4.65 8.74 -42.20
CA HIS A 148 -5.07 10.13 -42.06
C HIS A 148 -5.32 10.72 -43.44
N ARG A 149 -6.47 11.37 -43.65
CA ARG A 149 -6.87 11.96 -44.95
C ARG A 149 -6.68 10.99 -46.13
N GLY A 150 -7.07 9.72 -45.95
CA GLY A 150 -6.96 8.66 -46.96
C GLY A 150 -5.56 8.09 -47.21
N LYS A 151 -4.51 8.63 -46.57
CA LYS A 151 -3.12 8.14 -46.72
C LYS A 151 -2.70 7.32 -45.52
N LYS A 152 -1.91 6.25 -45.76
CA LYS A 152 -1.31 5.39 -44.72
C LYS A 152 0.04 5.96 -44.29
N TYR A 153 0.29 5.97 -42.99
CA TYR A 153 1.49 6.53 -42.38
C TYR A 153 2.10 5.56 -41.35
N CYS A 154 3.41 5.66 -41.15
CA CYS A 154 4.15 4.86 -40.17
C CYS A 154 3.93 5.39 -38.74
N ARG A 155 3.34 4.55 -37.88
CA ARG A 155 3.00 4.89 -36.50
C ARG A 155 4.26 5.07 -35.64
N GLU A 156 5.30 4.29 -35.90
CA GLU A 156 6.59 4.40 -35.21
C GLU A 156 7.31 5.72 -35.47
N CYS A 157 7.42 6.15 -36.74
CA CYS A 157 7.97 7.47 -37.06
C CYS A 157 7.19 8.62 -36.39
N ARG A 158 5.86 8.49 -36.33
CA ARG A 158 5.01 9.48 -35.64
C ARG A 158 5.29 9.51 -34.14
N ARG A 159 5.47 8.35 -33.51
CA ARG A 159 5.82 8.23 -32.09
C ARG A 159 7.18 8.87 -31.79
N ASN A 160 8.18 8.60 -32.61
CA ASN A 160 9.54 9.16 -32.45
C ASN A 160 9.52 10.69 -32.60
N TRP A 161 8.83 11.20 -33.62
CA TRP A 161 8.65 12.64 -33.81
C TRP A 161 7.95 13.29 -32.60
N GLN A 162 6.89 12.67 -32.06
CA GLN A 162 6.20 13.18 -30.87
C GLN A 162 7.10 13.17 -29.64
N ALA A 163 7.91 12.13 -29.44
CA ALA A 163 8.84 12.04 -28.33
C ALA A 163 9.90 13.15 -28.39
N GLN A 164 10.48 13.39 -29.57
CA GLN A 164 11.43 14.48 -29.81
C GLN A 164 10.81 15.86 -29.52
N HIS A 165 9.58 16.10 -29.98
CA HIS A 165 8.88 17.37 -29.75
C HIS A 165 8.55 17.58 -28.27
N ARG A 166 8.17 16.53 -27.54
CA ARG A 166 7.94 16.60 -26.09
C ARG A 166 9.23 16.89 -25.33
N ALA A 167 10.34 16.25 -25.72
CA ALA A 167 11.65 16.51 -25.12
C ALA A 167 12.11 17.95 -25.37
N ALA A 168 12.00 18.45 -26.60
CA ALA A 168 12.34 19.83 -26.94
C ALA A 168 11.50 20.86 -26.15
N ARG A 169 10.19 20.62 -25.96
CA ARG A 169 9.33 21.49 -25.14
C ARG A 169 9.72 21.50 -23.67
N ARG A 170 10.15 20.37 -23.11
CA ARG A 170 10.63 20.28 -21.72
C ARG A 170 11.99 20.95 -21.51
N ALA A 171 12.80 21.08 -22.55
CA ALA A 171 14.10 21.73 -22.48
C ALA A 171 14.02 23.26 -22.70
N ALA A 172 12.93 23.75 -23.28
CA ALA A 172 12.72 25.16 -23.61
C ALA A 172 11.86 25.93 -22.60
N GLY A 173 11.38 25.27 -21.54
CA GLY A 173 10.65 25.87 -20.42
C GLY A 173 11.18 25.35 -19.10
#